data_AF-A0A4Y2MK99-F1
#
_entry.id   AF-A0A4Y2MK99-F1
#
_cell.length_a   1.000
_cell.length_b   1.000
_cell.length_c   1.000
_cell.angle_alpha   90.00
_cell.angle_beta   90.00
_cell.angle_gamma   90.00
#
_symmetry.space_group_name_H-M   'P 1'
#
loop_
_entity.id
_entity.type
_entity.pdbx_description
1 polymer ?
#
loop_
_entity_poly.entity_id
_entity_poly.type
_entity_poly.pdbx_seq_one_letter_code
_entity_poly.pdbx_strand_id
1 'polypeptide(L)'
;MSIVVKQIQTAIARIIEWADKNGFVFSINKTKCMHFCRRRGLHQDPEILLNSNVIPVVSEEKFLGILLDRKLTFRPHVSNLKKKCNKSLDLLKVLSSKSWGADYDTLLKIYRALVLSKLDYCSIVYGSAAKTVLQSLDSVHHQGLRLISGAFRTSPVQSLYVMTGELPLQLRREKQCIKYYFKVKSNRRHPM
;
A
#
# COMPACT_ATOMS: atom_id res chain seq x y z
N MET A 1 24.59 17.92 -6.25
CA MET A 1 23.81 16.88 -6.95
C MET A 1 24.70 15.97 -7.81
N SER A 2 25.79 16.48 -8.42
CA SER A 2 26.64 15.68 -9.31
C SER A 2 27.35 14.48 -8.67
N ILE A 3 27.78 14.57 -7.39
CA ILE A 3 28.45 13.44 -6.71
C ILE A 3 27.52 12.22 -6.57
N VAL A 4 26.27 12.45 -6.15
CA VAL A 4 25.28 11.39 -5.97
C VAL A 4 24.93 10.76 -7.31
N VAL A 5 24.71 11.57 -8.34
CA VAL A 5 24.44 11.08 -9.70
C VAL A 5 25.61 10.24 -10.20
N LYS A 6 26.87 10.69 -10.01
CA LYS A 6 28.07 9.94 -10.40
C LYS A 6 28.19 8.60 -9.68
N GLN A 7 27.91 8.56 -8.38
CA GLN A 7 27.92 7.31 -7.59
C GLN A 7 26.84 6.33 -8.07
N ILE A 8 25.62 6.81 -8.29
CA ILE A 8 24.53 6.00 -8.82
C ILE A 8 24.86 5.48 -10.22
N GLN A 9 25.41 6.32 -11.10
CA GLN A 9 25.82 5.91 -12.44
C GLN A 9 26.91 4.84 -12.41
N THR A 10 27.88 4.95 -11.49
CA THR A 10 28.92 3.93 -11.29
C THR A 10 28.31 2.60 -10.81
N ALA A 11 27.33 2.65 -9.90
CA ALA A 11 26.63 1.46 -9.43
C ALA A 11 25.81 0.80 -10.55
N ILE A 12 25.10 1.60 -11.35
CA ILE A 12 24.34 1.13 -12.51
C ILE A 12 25.28 0.47 -13.52
N ALA A 13 26.43 1.06 -13.84
CA ALA A 13 27.41 0.46 -14.74
C ALA A 13 27.88 -0.93 -14.26
N ARG A 14 28.14 -1.09 -12.96
CA ARG A 14 28.51 -2.39 -12.37
C ARG A 14 27.37 -3.41 -12.43
N ILE A 15 26.13 -2.97 -12.23
CA ILE A 15 24.93 -3.82 -12.33
C ILE A 15 24.72 -4.28 -13.77
N ILE A 16 24.95 -3.41 -14.75
CA ILE A 16 24.89 -3.76 -16.18
C ILE A 16 25.99 -4.77 -16.52
N GLU A 17 27.24 -4.51 -16.13
CA GLU A 17 28.35 -5.45 -16.37
C GLU A 17 28.07 -6.83 -15.75
N TRP A 18 27.51 -6.85 -14.53
CA TRP A 18 27.09 -8.10 -13.89
C TRP A 18 25.94 -8.77 -14.68
N ALA A 19 24.95 -8.00 -15.12
CA ALA A 19 23.83 -8.54 -15.88
C ALA A 19 24.29 -9.14 -17.21
N ASP A 20 25.19 -8.47 -17.94
CA ASP A 20 25.76 -8.96 -19.20
C ASP A 20 26.53 -10.27 -18.99
N LYS A 21 27.36 -10.35 -17.93
CA LYS A 21 28.07 -11.59 -17.56
C LYS A 21 27.15 -12.75 -17.21
N ASN A 22 25.94 -12.47 -16.70
CA ASN A 22 24.96 -13.47 -16.29
C ASN A 22 23.83 -13.67 -17.31
N GLY A 23 23.89 -13.02 -18.48
CA GLY A 23 22.89 -13.15 -19.54
C GLY A 23 21.53 -12.45 -19.26
N PHE A 24 21.50 -11.44 -18.40
CA PHE A 24 20.30 -10.65 -18.12
C PHE A 24 20.29 -9.33 -18.92
N VAL A 25 19.10 -8.91 -19.37
CA VAL A 25 18.90 -7.64 -20.06
C VAL A 25 17.85 -6.80 -19.33
N PHE A 26 18.20 -5.56 -18.99
CA PHE A 26 17.28 -4.63 -18.34
C PHE A 26 16.32 -3.99 -19.35
N SER A 27 15.03 -3.95 -18.99
CA SER A 27 14.03 -3.25 -19.79
C SER A 27 14.05 -1.75 -19.45
N ILE A 28 14.44 -0.93 -20.43
CA ILE A 28 14.45 0.54 -20.31
C ILE A 28 13.04 1.05 -19.99
N ASN A 29 12.01 0.52 -20.65
CA ASN A 29 10.62 0.97 -20.46
C ASN A 29 10.09 0.73 -19.04
N LYS A 30 10.51 -0.36 -18.38
CA LYS A 30 10.12 -0.71 -17.01
C LYS A 30 11.00 -0.02 -15.97
N THR A 31 12.16 0.50 -16.36
CA THR A 31 13.09 1.16 -15.45
C THR A 31 12.70 2.62 -15.30
N LYS A 32 12.39 3.03 -14.08
CA LYS A 32 11.98 4.40 -13.74
C LYS A 32 12.82 4.91 -12.59
N CYS A 33 13.12 6.21 -12.58
CA CYS A 33 13.79 6.87 -11.48
C CYS A 33 12.77 7.60 -10.62
N MET A 34 12.79 7.38 -9.31
CA MET A 34 12.00 8.16 -8.36
C MET A 34 12.92 8.77 -7.32
N HIS A 35 12.96 10.11 -7.29
CA HIS A 35 13.84 10.85 -6.39
C HIS A 35 13.07 11.36 -5.17
N PHE A 36 13.31 10.74 -4.01
CA PHE A 36 12.76 11.17 -2.73
C PHE A 36 13.64 12.25 -2.11
N CYS A 37 13.10 13.46 -1.94
CA CYS A 37 13.84 14.57 -1.33
C CYS A 37 12.94 15.37 -0.37
N ARG A 38 13.51 15.80 0.76
CA ARG A 38 12.84 16.70 1.73
C ARG A 38 13.11 18.18 1.45
N ARG A 39 14.00 18.50 0.50
CA ARG A 39 14.38 19.87 0.17
C ARG A 39 13.17 20.62 -0.38
N ARG A 40 12.93 21.82 0.16
CA ARG A 40 11.90 22.74 -0.33
C ARG A 40 12.48 23.57 -1.48
N GLY A 41 11.69 23.82 -2.52
CA GLY A 41 12.10 24.57 -3.72
C GLY A 41 12.31 23.68 -4.96
N LEU A 42 12.45 24.31 -6.13
CA LEU A 42 12.80 23.62 -7.38
C LEU A 42 14.23 23.10 -7.28
N HIS A 43 14.39 21.80 -7.47
CA HIS A 43 15.68 21.18 -7.65
C HIS A 43 15.62 20.39 -8.95
N GLN A 44 16.71 20.40 -9.72
CA GLN A 44 16.77 19.63 -10.96
C GLN A 44 16.58 18.15 -10.65
N ASP A 45 15.94 17.45 -11.57
CA ASP A 45 15.80 16.00 -11.50
C ASP A 45 17.12 15.36 -11.96
N PRO A 46 17.54 14.23 -11.38
CA PRO A 46 18.80 13.60 -11.73
C PRO A 46 18.71 12.96 -13.12
N GLU A 47 19.68 13.25 -13.97
CA GLU A 47 19.84 12.55 -15.25
C GLU A 47 20.68 11.30 -15.03
N ILE A 48 20.05 10.14 -15.25
CA ILE A 48 20.67 8.83 -15.04
C ILE A 48 20.49 8.03 -16.33
N LEU A 49 21.57 7.40 -16.79
CA LEU A 49 21.60 6.67 -18.05
C LEU A 49 21.62 5.16 -17.83
N LEU A 50 20.80 4.44 -18.58
CA LEU A 50 20.81 2.98 -18.70
C LEU A 50 21.05 2.62 -20.17
N ASN A 51 22.19 2.00 -20.49
CA ASN A 51 22.56 1.66 -21.88
C ASN A 51 22.40 2.86 -22.83
N SER A 52 22.95 4.02 -22.45
CA SER A 52 22.85 5.30 -23.17
C SER A 52 21.45 5.92 -23.30
N ASN A 53 20.42 5.34 -22.67
CA ASN A 53 19.08 5.90 -22.61
C ASN A 53 18.82 6.58 -21.26
N VAL A 54 18.20 7.77 -21.29
CA VAL A 54 17.83 8.48 -20.05
C VAL A 54 16.68 7.75 -19.37
N ILE A 55 16.88 7.40 -18.10
CA ILE A 55 15.82 6.83 -17.27
C ILE A 55 14.83 7.96 -16.94
N PRO A 56 13.54 7.83 -17.27
CA PRO A 56 12.57 8.87 -16.97
C PRO A 56 12.36 8.99 -15.46
N VAL A 57 12.41 10.22 -14.97
CA VAL A 57 12.09 10.55 -13.58
C VAL A 57 10.59 10.68 -13.43
N VAL A 58 9.99 9.90 -12.53
CA VAL A 58 8.54 9.84 -12.31
C VAL A 58 8.18 10.33 -10.91
N SER A 59 7.00 10.94 -10.79
CA SER A 59 6.45 11.40 -9.52
C SER A 59 5.73 10.30 -8.76
N GLU A 60 5.21 9.29 -9.46
CA GLU A 60 4.46 8.16 -8.92
C GLU A 60 4.85 6.86 -9.64
N GLU A 61 5.03 5.78 -8.90
CA GLU A 61 5.43 4.47 -9.44
C GLU A 61 4.96 3.35 -8.53
N LYS A 62 4.57 2.22 -9.12
CA LYS A 62 4.06 1.09 -8.37
C LYS A 62 5.19 0.10 -8.11
N PHE A 63 5.53 -0.09 -6.83
CA PHE A 63 6.52 -1.06 -6.41
C PHE A 63 5.87 -2.12 -5.53
N LEU A 64 6.01 -3.41 -5.88
CA LEU A 64 5.46 -4.53 -5.10
C LEU A 64 4.01 -4.29 -4.61
N GLY A 65 3.13 -3.79 -5.48
CA GLY A 65 1.72 -3.57 -5.13
C GLY A 65 1.40 -2.26 -4.40
N ILE A 66 2.39 -1.55 -3.84
CA ILE A 66 2.22 -0.22 -3.27
C ILE A 66 2.52 0.87 -4.30
N LEU A 67 1.78 1.98 -4.25
CA LEU A 67 2.01 3.13 -5.12
C LEU A 67 2.78 4.17 -4.31
N LEU A 68 4.02 4.43 -4.71
CA LEU A 68 4.89 5.40 -4.04
C LEU A 68 4.73 6.74 -4.76
N ASP A 69 4.59 7.82 -4.01
CA ASP A 69 4.65 9.19 -4.51
C ASP A 69 5.96 9.85 -4.08
N ARG A 70 6.44 10.84 -4.86
CA ARG A 70 7.69 11.58 -4.61
C ARG A 70 7.85 12.10 -3.18
N LYS A 71 6.75 12.40 -2.49
CA LYS A 71 6.72 12.92 -1.11
C LYS A 71 6.42 11.85 -0.05
N LEU A 72 6.23 10.58 -0.44
CA LEU A 72 5.84 9.48 0.42
C LEU A 72 4.60 9.80 1.28
N THR A 73 3.65 10.55 0.72
CA THR A 73 2.38 10.87 1.38
C THR A 73 1.37 9.73 1.30
N PHE A 74 1.56 8.80 0.35
CA PHE A 74 0.69 7.68 0.03
C PHE A 74 -0.76 8.05 -0.29
N ARG A 75 -1.05 9.33 -0.59
CA ARG A 75 -2.40 9.78 -0.97
C ARG A 75 -2.93 9.07 -2.22
N PRO A 76 -2.15 8.95 -3.31
CA PRO A 76 -2.60 8.22 -4.51
C PRO A 76 -2.86 6.74 -4.20
N HIS A 77 -1.99 6.13 -3.38
CA HIS A 77 -2.15 4.74 -2.95
C HIS A 77 -3.45 4.53 -2.17
N VAL A 78 -3.69 5.32 -1.14
CA VAL A 78 -4.88 5.20 -0.28
C VAL A 78 -6.17 5.46 -1.07
N SER A 79 -6.15 6.43 -1.99
CA SER A 79 -7.29 6.68 -2.89
C SER A 79 -7.59 5.46 -3.78
N ASN A 80 -6.56 4.88 -4.40
CA ASN A 80 -6.71 3.68 -5.22
C ASN A 80 -7.16 2.46 -4.39
N LEU A 81 -6.60 2.30 -3.19
CA LEU A 81 -6.97 1.24 -2.25
C LEU A 81 -8.44 1.35 -1.84
N LYS A 82 -8.90 2.56 -1.51
CA LYS A 82 -10.30 2.85 -1.20
C LYS A 82 -11.22 2.45 -2.37
N LYS A 83 -10.87 2.85 -3.60
CA LYS A 83 -11.63 2.47 -4.81
C LYS A 83 -11.71 0.94 -4.98
N LYS A 84 -10.59 0.23 -4.81
CA LYS A 84 -10.54 -1.24 -4.90
C LYS A 84 -11.36 -1.93 -3.82
N CYS A 85 -11.38 -1.38 -2.61
CA CYS A 85 -12.17 -1.93 -1.51
C CYS A 85 -13.67 -1.65 -1.70
N ASN A 86 -14.04 -0.46 -2.18
CA ASN A 86 -15.44 -0.14 -2.50
C ASN A 86 -16.02 -1.10 -3.55
N LYS A 87 -15.25 -1.45 -4.60
CA LYS A 87 -15.68 -2.47 -5.57
C LYS A 87 -15.94 -3.83 -4.91
N SER A 88 -15.12 -4.21 -3.91
CA SER A 88 -15.36 -5.44 -3.14
C SER A 88 -16.55 -5.32 -2.19
N LEU A 89 -16.81 -4.13 -1.64
CA LEU A 89 -18.02 -3.88 -0.87
C LEU A 89 -19.27 -3.96 -1.72
N ASP A 90 -19.21 -3.57 -2.99
CA ASP A 90 -20.37 -3.70 -3.89
C ASP A 90 -20.77 -5.17 -4.10
N LEU A 91 -19.79 -6.08 -4.19
CA LEU A 91 -20.07 -7.52 -4.16
C LEU A 91 -20.69 -7.96 -2.82
N LEU A 92 -20.13 -7.47 -1.71
CA LEU A 92 -20.67 -7.76 -0.37
C LEU A 92 -22.11 -7.24 -0.20
N LYS A 93 -22.46 -6.10 -0.80
CA LYS A 93 -23.83 -5.55 -0.81
C LYS A 93 -24.80 -6.49 -1.51
N VAL A 94 -24.41 -7.05 -2.65
CA VAL A 94 -25.24 -8.01 -3.39
C VAL A 94 -25.48 -9.27 -2.54
N LEU A 95 -24.42 -9.77 -1.90
CA LEU A 95 -24.48 -10.97 -1.06
C LEU A 95 -25.20 -10.77 0.28
N SER A 96 -25.33 -9.52 0.76
CA SER A 96 -26.04 -9.18 2.01
C SER A 96 -27.52 -8.83 1.78
N SER A 97 -28.08 -9.21 0.63
CA SER A 97 -29.50 -9.01 0.33
C SER A 97 -30.41 -9.68 1.36
N LYS A 98 -31.54 -9.07 1.71
CA LYS A 98 -32.43 -9.60 2.77
C LYS A 98 -33.21 -10.85 2.37
N SER A 99 -33.42 -11.07 1.08
CA SER A 99 -34.27 -12.16 0.57
C SER A 99 -33.52 -13.46 0.26
N TRP A 100 -32.27 -13.35 -0.22
CA TRP A 100 -31.41 -14.48 -0.65
C TRP A 100 -29.96 -14.30 -0.20
N GLY A 101 -29.72 -13.46 0.81
CA GLY A 101 -28.37 -13.16 1.27
C GLY A 101 -27.71 -14.30 2.03
N ALA A 102 -26.39 -14.23 2.10
CA ALA A 102 -25.59 -15.14 2.88
C ALA A 102 -25.75 -14.88 4.39
N ASP A 103 -25.48 -15.91 5.18
CA ASP A 103 -25.44 -15.82 6.64
C ASP A 103 -24.29 -14.90 7.12
N TYR A 104 -24.41 -14.47 8.37
CA TYR A 104 -23.47 -13.56 9.00
C TYR A 104 -22.01 -14.06 8.94
N ASP A 105 -21.75 -15.33 9.26
CA ASP A 105 -20.40 -15.89 9.32
C ASP A 105 -19.76 -15.95 7.92
N THR A 106 -20.55 -16.32 6.92
CA THR A 106 -20.13 -16.31 5.52
C THR A 106 -19.81 -14.90 5.05
N LEU A 107 -20.67 -13.91 5.33
CA LEU A 107 -20.42 -12.50 4.98
C LEU A 107 -19.15 -11.98 5.66
N LEU A 108 -18.93 -12.32 6.93
CA LEU A 108 -17.74 -11.91 7.67
C LEU A 108 -16.46 -12.53 7.07
N LYS A 109 -16.48 -13.81 6.71
CA LYS A 109 -15.36 -14.48 6.02
C LYS A 109 -15.04 -13.82 4.68
N ILE A 110 -16.07 -13.55 3.87
CA ILE A 110 -15.92 -12.89 2.57
C ILE A 110 -15.34 -11.48 2.74
N TYR A 111 -15.85 -10.71 3.70
CA TYR A 111 -15.33 -9.40 4.02
C TYR A 111 -13.84 -9.43 4.41
N ARG A 112 -13.46 -10.33 5.32
CA ARG A 112 -12.06 -10.53 5.72
C ARG A 112 -11.18 -10.88 4.52
N ALA A 113 -11.65 -11.78 3.66
CA ALA A 113 -10.91 -12.27 2.51
C ALA A 113 -10.76 -11.24 1.37
N LEU A 114 -11.77 -10.40 1.11
CA LEU A 114 -11.79 -9.50 -0.06
C LEU A 114 -11.45 -8.05 0.26
N VAL A 115 -11.85 -7.55 1.43
CA VAL A 115 -11.68 -6.16 1.83
C VAL A 115 -10.53 -6.03 2.81
N LEU A 116 -10.60 -6.77 3.92
CA LEU A 116 -9.62 -6.64 5.00
C LEU A 116 -8.22 -7.07 4.56
N SER A 117 -8.11 -8.14 3.77
CA SER A 117 -6.84 -8.57 3.16
C SER A 117 -6.15 -7.47 2.34
N LYS A 118 -6.93 -6.65 1.60
CA LYS A 118 -6.40 -5.51 0.82
C LYS A 118 -5.98 -4.36 1.73
N LEU A 119 -6.74 -4.09 2.79
CA LEU A 119 -6.43 -3.07 3.80
C LEU A 119 -5.29 -3.48 4.75
N ASP A 120 -4.98 -4.77 4.83
CA ASP A 120 -3.86 -5.29 5.61
C ASP A 120 -2.58 -5.32 4.78
N TYR A 121 -2.70 -5.44 3.46
CA TYR A 121 -1.56 -5.49 2.55
C TYR A 121 -0.78 -4.18 2.57
N CYS A 122 0.53 -4.25 2.83
CA CYS A 122 1.44 -3.09 2.92
C CYS A 122 1.05 -2.00 3.94
N SER A 123 0.18 -2.33 4.89
CA SER A 123 -0.26 -1.42 5.96
C SER A 123 0.89 -0.88 6.81
N ILE A 124 1.97 -1.65 6.95
CA ILE A 124 3.21 -1.29 7.65
C ILE A 124 3.92 -0.12 6.94
N VAL A 125 3.79 -0.04 5.61
CA VAL A 125 4.48 0.97 4.80
C VAL A 125 3.63 2.25 4.73
N TYR A 126 2.40 2.15 4.23
CA TYR A 126 1.53 3.34 4.11
C TYR A 126 0.96 3.80 5.45
N GLY A 127 1.07 3.01 6.51
CA GLY A 127 0.66 3.41 7.86
C GLY A 127 1.40 4.64 8.39
N SER A 128 2.51 5.02 7.76
CA SER A 128 3.22 6.28 8.01
C SER A 128 2.52 7.53 7.46
N ALA A 129 1.48 7.37 6.62
CA ALA A 129 0.72 8.48 6.04
C ALA A 129 -0.02 9.30 7.11
N ALA A 130 -0.38 10.53 6.73
CA ALA A 130 -1.13 11.43 7.61
C ALA A 130 -2.46 10.79 8.08
N LYS A 131 -2.80 10.99 9.36
CA LYS A 131 -4.03 10.44 9.96
C LYS A 131 -5.29 10.72 9.15
N THR A 132 -5.41 11.93 8.61
CA THR A 132 -6.54 12.35 7.77
C THR A 132 -6.67 11.52 6.49
N VAL A 133 -5.55 11.12 5.89
CA VAL A 133 -5.53 10.24 4.71
C VAL A 133 -5.96 8.83 5.11
N LEU A 134 -5.44 8.31 6.22
CA LEU A 134 -5.78 6.96 6.71
C LEU A 134 -7.24 6.84 7.15
N GLN A 135 -7.80 7.88 7.78
CA GLN A 135 -9.21 7.93 8.19
C GLN A 135 -10.18 7.76 7.01
N SER A 136 -9.75 8.10 5.79
CA SER A 136 -10.58 7.89 4.60
C SER A 136 -10.87 6.40 4.31
N LEU A 137 -10.05 5.47 4.85
CA LEU A 137 -10.26 4.02 4.77
C LEU A 137 -11.23 3.51 5.83
N ASP A 138 -11.37 4.21 6.96
CA ASP A 138 -12.28 3.80 8.03
C ASP A 138 -13.73 3.78 7.55
N SER A 139 -14.12 4.69 6.64
CA SER A 139 -15.45 4.67 6.02
C SER A 139 -15.76 3.36 5.29
N VAL A 140 -14.76 2.76 4.64
CA VAL A 140 -14.89 1.47 3.95
C VAL A 140 -15.08 0.35 4.96
N HIS A 141 -14.27 0.37 6.02
CA HIS A 141 -14.34 -0.64 7.08
C HIS A 141 -15.70 -0.59 7.78
N HIS A 142 -16.16 0.59 8.20
CA HIS A 142 -17.47 0.76 8.85
C HIS A 142 -18.63 0.35 7.94
N GLN A 143 -18.56 0.69 6.64
CA GLN A 143 -19.56 0.24 5.69
C GLN A 143 -19.61 -1.28 5.58
N GLY A 144 -18.44 -1.94 5.53
CA GLY A 144 -18.35 -3.39 5.53
C GLY A 144 -19.00 -4.01 6.77
N LEU A 145 -18.68 -3.51 7.97
CA LEU A 145 -19.26 -4.02 9.21
C LEU A 145 -20.79 -3.91 9.25
N ARG A 146 -21.33 -2.77 8.79
CA ARG A 146 -22.79 -2.57 8.71
C ARG A 146 -23.48 -3.54 7.76
N LEU A 147 -22.86 -3.84 6.62
CA LEU A 147 -23.40 -4.79 5.65
C LEU A 147 -23.43 -6.21 6.21
N ILE A 148 -22.38 -6.62 6.92
CA ILE A 148 -22.29 -7.95 7.53
C ILE A 148 -23.32 -8.10 8.66
N SER A 149 -23.42 -7.10 9.53
CA SER A 149 -24.31 -7.16 10.69
C SER A 149 -25.76 -6.77 10.39
N GLY A 150 -26.08 -6.34 9.16
CA GLY A 150 -27.38 -5.78 8.81
C GLY A 150 -27.77 -4.51 9.59
N ALA A 151 -26.80 -3.84 10.23
CA ALA A 151 -27.07 -2.72 11.11
C ALA A 151 -27.49 -1.45 10.33
N PHE A 152 -28.26 -0.59 10.99
CA PHE A 152 -28.65 0.70 10.41
C PHE A 152 -27.42 1.56 10.09
N ARG A 153 -27.59 2.50 9.14
CA ARG A 153 -26.53 3.45 8.77
C ARG A 153 -26.10 4.34 9.94
N THR A 154 -27.00 4.57 10.90
CA THR A 154 -26.79 5.41 12.09
C THR A 154 -26.24 4.66 13.30
N SER A 155 -26.13 3.32 13.25
CA SER A 155 -25.64 2.55 14.40
C SER A 155 -24.24 2.99 14.85
N PRO A 156 -23.95 3.10 16.15
CA PRO A 156 -22.63 3.49 16.63
C PRO A 156 -21.53 2.53 16.18
N VAL A 157 -20.40 3.06 15.73
CA VAL A 157 -19.28 2.25 15.21
C VAL A 157 -18.68 1.36 16.29
N GLN A 158 -18.60 1.83 17.53
CA GLN A 158 -18.05 1.05 18.64
C GLN A 158 -18.85 -0.23 18.89
N SER A 159 -20.18 -0.16 18.80
CA SER A 159 -21.06 -1.32 18.91
C SER A 159 -20.82 -2.32 17.78
N LEU A 160 -20.56 -1.83 16.55
CA LEU A 160 -20.25 -2.70 15.42
C LEU A 160 -18.96 -3.48 15.64
N TYR A 161 -17.91 -2.88 16.19
CA TYR A 161 -16.67 -3.59 16.52
C TYR A 161 -16.90 -4.72 17.52
N VAL A 162 -17.67 -4.44 18.57
CA VAL A 162 -17.98 -5.46 19.60
C VAL A 162 -18.82 -6.59 19.01
N MET A 163 -19.88 -6.25 18.27
CA MET A 163 -20.76 -7.23 17.62
C MET A 163 -20.03 -8.09 16.58
N THR A 164 -19.07 -7.51 15.86
CA THR A 164 -18.35 -8.22 14.79
C THR A 164 -17.04 -8.88 15.21
N GLY A 165 -16.58 -8.59 16.43
CA GLY A 165 -15.27 -9.00 16.90
C GLY A 165 -14.11 -8.41 16.08
N GLU A 166 -14.35 -7.34 15.32
CA GLU A 166 -13.34 -6.68 14.49
C GLU A 166 -12.67 -5.52 15.22
N LEU A 167 -11.37 -5.37 14.97
CA LEU A 167 -10.58 -4.27 15.52
C LEU A 167 -10.70 -3.02 14.62
N PRO A 168 -10.72 -1.81 15.21
CA PRO A 168 -10.51 -0.57 14.47
C PRO A 168 -9.25 -0.67 13.60
N LEU A 169 -9.30 -0.13 12.37
CA LEU A 169 -8.19 -0.23 11.43
C LEU A 169 -6.88 0.35 11.99
N GLN A 170 -6.95 1.40 12.80
CA GLN A 170 -5.76 1.96 13.44
C GLN A 170 -5.04 0.90 14.31
N LEU A 171 -5.75 0.29 15.25
CA LEU A 171 -5.19 -0.74 16.13
C LEU A 171 -4.72 -1.96 15.33
N ARG A 172 -5.40 -2.29 14.24
CA ARG A 172 -5.01 -3.38 13.34
C ARG A 172 -3.66 -3.11 12.65
N ARG A 173 -3.46 -1.89 12.15
CA ARG A 173 -2.19 -1.44 11.57
C ARG A 173 -1.06 -1.44 12.60
N GLU A 174 -1.33 -0.92 13.80
CA GLU A 174 -0.36 -0.92 14.91
C GLU A 174 0.06 -2.36 15.28
N LYS A 175 -0.90 -3.27 15.43
CA LYS A 175 -0.65 -4.69 15.67
C LYS A 175 0.24 -5.32 14.59
N GLN A 176 0.01 -5.00 13.32
CA GLN A 176 0.82 -5.52 12.20
C GLN A 176 2.23 -4.94 12.21
N CYS A 177 2.37 -3.64 12.50
CA CYS A 177 3.66 -2.99 12.64
C CYS A 177 4.50 -3.62 13.76
N ILE A 178 3.90 -3.81 14.94
CA ILE A 178 4.57 -4.42 16.10
C ILE A 178 4.98 -5.87 15.79
N LYS A 179 4.10 -6.68 15.18
CA LYS A 179 4.44 -8.04 14.76
C LYS A 179 5.62 -8.07 13.80
N TYR A 180 5.64 -7.17 12.83
CA TYR A 180 6.73 -7.06 11.87
C TYR A 180 8.04 -6.66 12.57
N TYR A 181 8.00 -5.66 13.45
CA TYR A 181 9.16 -5.23 14.23
C TYR A 181 9.78 -6.39 15.03
N PHE A 182 8.98 -7.16 15.77
CA PHE A 182 9.50 -8.31 16.52
C PHE A 182 10.04 -9.41 15.61
N LYS A 183 9.41 -9.64 14.45
CA LYS A 183 9.91 -10.59 13.45
C LYS A 183 11.30 -10.18 12.95
N VAL A 184 11.48 -8.90 12.61
CA VAL A 184 12.77 -8.34 12.17
C VAL A 184 13.81 -8.49 13.30
N LYS A 185 13.48 -8.03 14.51
CA LYS A 185 14.38 -8.10 15.67
C LYS A 185 14.80 -9.53 16.04
N SER A 186 13.92 -10.51 15.83
CA SER A 186 14.23 -11.91 16.11
C SER A 186 15.24 -12.52 15.11
N ASN A 187 15.31 -11.98 13.89
CA ASN A 187 16.15 -12.52 12.84
C ASN A 187 17.47 -11.75 12.76
N ARG A 188 18.54 -12.34 13.32
CA ARG A 188 19.90 -11.77 13.30
C ARG A 188 20.48 -11.56 11.89
N ARG A 189 19.96 -12.26 10.88
CA ARG A 189 20.39 -12.14 9.47
C ARG A 189 19.50 -11.19 8.66
N HIS A 190 18.54 -10.53 9.31
CA HIS A 190 17.71 -9.57 8.61
C HIS A 190 18.58 -8.38 8.14
N PRO A 191 18.42 -7.89 6.90
CA PRO A 191 19.26 -6.82 6.36
C PRO A 191 19.02 -5.44 6.99
N MET A 192 17.98 -5.30 7.80
CA MET A 192 17.75 -4.17 8.72
C MET A 192 17.86 -4.64 10.15
#